data_AF-A0A4S4B876-F1
#
_entry.id   AF-A0A4S4B876-F1
#
_cell.length_a   1.000
_cell.length_b   1.000
_cell.length_c   1.000
_cell.angle_alpha   90.00
_cell.angle_beta   90.00
_cell.angle_gamma   90.00
#
_symmetry.space_group_name_H-M   'P 1'
#
loop_
_entity.id
_entity.type
_entity.pdbx_description
1 polymer ?
#
loop_
_entity_poly.entity_id
_entity_poly.type
_entity_poly.pdbx_seq_one_letter_code
_entity_poly.pdbx_strand_id
1 'polypeptide(L)'
;MTSPKPMTLHYWLTVALKDLPEPVQLRLEDEYRAHLLDSESPNDVQGVLGDPNMVKKQLGSLYFTTYKLKELEQAKRGRNIFVHTFVAAMALLGSWIAWDSHGKDLTQLFGPVSVLLISAVVWGCSARSPLIKRQFVRSSWTVSALQIMLWSGWTISLLSGQSLGAFMGYYVALFPALMLYQFWDARQNYLRLDRTLRLVGTPN
;
A
#
# COMPACT_ATOMS: atom_id res chain seq x y z
N MET A 1 1.63 2.11 50.03
CA MET A 1 1.69 2.32 48.57
C MET A 1 2.86 1.51 48.04
N THR A 2 2.61 0.38 47.40
CA THR A 2 3.67 -0.43 46.79
C THR A 2 4.16 0.28 45.54
N SER A 3 5.43 0.67 45.51
CA SER A 3 6.06 1.22 44.30
C SER A 3 5.86 0.21 43.15
N PRO A 4 5.40 0.64 41.97
CA PRO A 4 5.22 -0.27 40.84
C PRO A 4 6.55 -0.97 40.53
N LYS A 5 6.49 -2.28 40.31
CA LYS A 5 7.66 -3.11 40.03
C LYS A 5 8.37 -2.52 38.79
N PRO A 6 9.69 -2.25 38.84
CA PRO A 6 10.39 -1.62 37.72
C PRO A 6 10.27 -2.49 36.47
N MET A 7 9.99 -1.83 35.34
CA MET A 7 9.80 -2.49 34.05
C MET A 7 11.13 -3.05 33.57
N THR A 8 11.18 -4.36 33.30
CA THR A 8 12.39 -4.98 32.75
C THR A 8 12.51 -4.69 31.26
N LEU A 9 13.75 -4.56 30.77
CA LEU A 9 14.03 -4.37 29.35
C LEU A 9 13.45 -5.50 28.50
N HIS A 10 13.55 -6.75 28.98
CA HIS A 10 12.98 -7.91 28.28
C HIS A 10 11.46 -7.78 28.07
N TYR A 11 10.72 -7.38 29.12
CA TYR A 11 9.28 -7.17 29.00
C TYR A 11 8.97 -6.00 28.08
N TRP A 12 9.69 -4.89 28.20
CA TRP A 12 9.54 -3.72 27.35
C TRP A 12 9.71 -4.07 25.86
N LEU A 13 10.80 -4.76 25.50
CA LEU A 13 11.10 -5.19 24.14
C LEU A 13 10.04 -6.15 23.59
N THR A 14 9.60 -7.10 24.42
CA THR A 14 8.56 -8.08 24.05
C THR A 14 7.25 -7.38 23.66
N VAL A 15 6.90 -6.28 24.35
CA VAL A 15 5.70 -5.50 24.05
C VAL A 15 5.92 -4.59 22.84
N ALA A 16 7.02 -3.83 22.82
CA ALA A 16 7.31 -2.82 21.80
C ALA A 16 7.52 -3.43 20.40
N LEU A 17 8.23 -4.56 20.32
CA LEU A 17 8.62 -5.21 19.08
C LEU A 17 7.62 -6.28 18.60
N LYS A 18 6.54 -6.48 19.36
CA LYS A 18 5.50 -7.45 19.05
C LYS A 18 4.97 -7.25 17.62
N ASP A 19 4.83 -8.34 16.89
CA ASP A 19 4.31 -8.42 15.51
C ASP A 19 5.28 -8.01 14.39
N LEU A 20 6.50 -7.55 14.72
CA LEU A 20 7.54 -7.28 13.73
C LEU A 20 8.22 -8.58 13.25
N PRO A 21 8.85 -8.59 12.06
CA PRO A 21 9.65 -9.72 11.61
C PRO A 21 10.88 -9.92 12.50
N GLU A 22 11.27 -11.17 12.76
CA GLU A 22 12.39 -11.51 13.64
C GLU A 22 13.70 -10.77 13.31
N PRO A 23 14.14 -10.65 12.04
CA PRO A 23 15.35 -9.87 11.72
C PRO A 23 15.24 -8.38 12.09
N VAL A 24 14.04 -7.81 12.04
CA VAL A 24 13.78 -6.43 12.46
C VAL A 24 13.79 -6.34 13.99
N GLN A 25 13.22 -7.34 14.67
CA GLN A 25 13.24 -7.40 16.13
C GLN A 25 14.68 -7.45 16.65
N LEU A 26 15.51 -8.36 16.13
CA LEU A 26 16.91 -8.50 16.57
C LEU A 26 17.70 -7.20 16.41
N ARG A 27 17.58 -6.54 15.25
CA ARG A 27 18.25 -5.25 15.03
C ARG A 27 17.77 -4.17 15.98
N LEU A 28 16.45 -4.04 16.15
CA LEU A 28 15.89 -3.03 17.06
C LEU A 28 16.24 -3.35 18.51
N GLU A 29 16.34 -4.63 18.87
CA GLU A 29 16.76 -5.06 20.19
C GLU A 29 18.17 -4.56 20.52
N ASP A 30 19.11 -4.73 19.58
CA ASP A 30 20.48 -4.25 19.71
C ASP A 30 20.51 -2.71 19.79
N GLU A 31 19.76 -2.02 18.93
CA GLU A 31 19.65 -0.55 18.93
C GLU A 31 19.08 -0.01 20.27
N TYR A 32 18.03 -0.63 20.81
CA TYR A 32 17.44 -0.21 22.09
C TYR A 32 18.31 -0.59 23.31
N ARG A 33 18.99 -1.73 23.27
CA ARG A 33 19.98 -2.11 24.31
C ARG A 33 21.13 -1.11 24.35
N ALA A 34 21.69 -0.76 23.18
CA ALA A 34 22.74 0.25 23.09
C ALA A 34 22.26 1.61 23.61
N HIS A 35 21.07 2.05 23.20
CA HIS A 35 20.52 3.32 23.67
C HIS A 35 20.29 3.37 25.19
N LEU A 36 19.87 2.26 25.80
CA LEU A 36 19.73 2.17 27.25
C LEU A 36 21.08 2.19 27.98
N LEU A 37 22.10 1.52 27.43
CA LEU A 37 23.46 1.51 27.99
C LEU A 37 24.13 2.88 27.93
N ASP A 38 23.83 3.67 26.89
CA ASP A 38 24.36 5.03 26.71
C ASP A 38 23.62 6.08 27.56
N SER A 39 22.55 5.69 28.27
CA SER A 39 21.74 6.61 29.07
C SER A 39 22.31 6.84 30.48
N GLU A 40 22.00 8.00 31.07
CA GLU A 40 22.39 8.33 32.45
C GLU A 40 21.69 7.45 33.50
N SER A 41 20.62 6.74 33.13
CA SER A 41 19.82 5.91 34.03
C SER A 41 19.43 4.57 33.38
N PRO A 42 20.38 3.63 33.17
CA PRO A 42 20.12 2.37 32.47
C PRO A 42 19.10 1.44 33.15
N ASN A 43 18.82 1.69 34.43
CA ASN A 43 17.84 0.92 35.21
C ASN A 43 16.39 1.44 35.01
N ASP A 44 16.20 2.66 34.51
CA ASP A 44 14.89 3.24 34.23
C ASP A 44 14.49 3.06 32.77
N VAL A 45 14.16 1.82 32.41
CA VAL A 45 13.84 1.43 31.02
C VAL A 45 12.71 2.28 30.44
N GLN A 46 11.63 2.51 31.20
CA GLN A 46 10.48 3.25 30.71
C GLN A 46 10.76 4.76 30.64
N GLY A 47 11.56 5.31 31.58
CA GLY A 47 11.98 6.70 31.52
C GLY A 47 12.88 7.00 30.32
N VAL A 48 13.77 6.08 29.95
CA VAL A 48 14.70 6.24 28.82
C VAL A 48 14.03 5.93 27.48
N LEU A 49 13.30 4.81 27.37
CA LEU A 49 12.76 4.32 26.10
C LEU A 49 11.29 4.71 25.84
N GLY A 50 10.60 5.25 26.85
CA GLY A 50 9.18 5.61 26.78
C GLY A 50 8.21 4.44 26.93
N ASP A 51 6.92 4.70 26.66
CA ASP A 51 5.86 3.66 26.70
C ASP A 51 6.01 2.68 25.53
N PRO A 52 6.17 1.36 25.79
CA PRO A 52 6.33 0.37 24.73
C PRO A 52 5.11 0.29 23.79
N ASN A 53 3.90 0.64 24.23
CA ASN A 53 2.73 0.65 23.33
C ASN A 53 2.78 1.79 22.31
N MET A 54 3.28 2.96 22.73
CA MET A 54 3.51 4.09 21.83
C MET A 54 4.63 3.79 20.85
N VAL A 55 5.72 3.19 21.33
CA VAL A 55 6.81 2.74 20.45
C VAL A 55 6.30 1.69 19.46
N LYS A 56 5.52 0.70 19.91
CA LYS A 56 4.89 -0.30 19.01
C LYS A 56 4.09 0.37 17.91
N LYS A 57 3.28 1.38 18.23
CA LYS A 57 2.47 2.13 17.25
C LYS A 57 3.36 2.86 16.24
N GLN A 58 4.46 3.47 16.69
CA GLN A 58 5.41 4.17 15.83
C GLN A 58 6.19 3.19 14.94
N LEU A 59 6.70 2.09 15.49
CA LEU A 59 7.34 1.04 14.70
C LEU A 59 6.37 0.44 13.69
N GLY A 60 5.10 0.30 14.05
CA GLY A 60 4.02 -0.10 13.17
C GLY A 60 3.69 0.90 12.06
N SER A 61 4.16 2.14 12.09
CA SER A 61 4.08 3.09 10.96
C SER A 61 5.35 3.06 10.10
N LEU A 62 6.46 2.54 10.63
CA LEU A 62 7.75 2.48 9.93
C LEU A 62 8.01 1.15 9.23
N TYR A 63 7.49 0.05 9.78
CA TYR A 63 7.74 -1.31 9.31
C TYR A 63 6.44 -2.04 8.96
N PHE A 64 6.57 -3.10 8.17
CA PHE A 64 5.49 -4.07 7.94
C PHE A 64 5.51 -5.11 9.05
N THR A 65 4.32 -5.52 9.50
CA THR A 65 4.18 -6.63 10.44
C THR A 65 4.35 -7.97 9.74
N THR A 66 4.73 -9.00 10.49
CA THR A 66 4.88 -10.38 10.00
C THR A 66 3.62 -10.89 9.32
N TYR A 67 2.44 -10.57 9.88
CA TYR A 67 1.15 -10.94 9.28
C TYR A 67 0.97 -10.34 7.89
N LYS A 68 1.25 -9.04 7.72
CA LYS A 68 1.10 -8.35 6.42
C LYS A 68 2.12 -8.84 5.39
N LEU A 69 3.35 -9.17 5.80
CA LEU A 69 4.32 -9.79 4.91
C LEU A 69 3.83 -11.15 4.41
N LYS A 70 3.34 -12.00 5.32
CA LYS A 70 2.75 -13.30 4.96
C LYS A 70 1.55 -13.16 4.03
N GLU A 71 0.69 -12.16 4.26
CA GLU A 71 -0.45 -11.90 3.38
C GLU A 71 0.00 -11.55 1.95
N LEU A 72 1.06 -10.74 1.83
CA LEU A 72 1.64 -10.38 0.53
C LEU A 72 2.29 -11.60 -0.15
N GLU A 73 3.07 -12.40 0.59
CA GLU A 73 3.67 -13.64 0.08
C GLU A 73 2.60 -14.63 -0.40
N GLN A 74 1.56 -14.82 0.41
CA GLN A 74 0.44 -15.72 0.14
C GLN A 74 -0.56 -15.18 -0.88
N ALA A 75 -0.41 -13.93 -1.35
CA ALA A 75 -1.28 -13.35 -2.36
C ALA A 75 -1.21 -14.21 -3.63
N LYS A 76 -2.15 -15.17 -3.72
CA LYS A 76 -2.16 -16.24 -4.70
C LYS A 76 -2.07 -15.62 -6.08
N ARG A 77 -1.03 -15.99 -6.83
CA ARG A 77 -0.79 -15.58 -8.22
C ARG A 77 -2.06 -15.64 -9.07
N GLY A 78 -2.92 -16.63 -8.83
CA GLY A 78 -4.23 -16.79 -9.48
C GLY A 78 -5.23 -15.66 -9.20
N ARG A 79 -5.30 -15.11 -7.98
CA ARG A 79 -6.19 -13.99 -7.65
C ARG A 79 -5.79 -12.73 -8.39
N ASN A 80 -4.49 -12.41 -8.40
CA ASN A 80 -4.02 -11.22 -9.12
C ASN A 80 -4.24 -11.34 -10.62
N ILE A 81 -3.95 -12.51 -11.22
CA ILE A 81 -4.23 -12.76 -12.64
C ILE A 81 -5.73 -12.62 -12.91
N PHE A 82 -6.59 -13.28 -12.12
CA PHE A 82 -8.04 -13.21 -12.29
C PHE A 82 -8.54 -11.77 -12.24
N VAL A 83 -8.15 -10.99 -11.22
CA VAL A 83 -8.61 -9.60 -11.10
C VAL A 83 -8.11 -8.78 -12.29
N HIS A 84 -6.85 -8.94 -12.72
CA HIS A 84 -6.35 -8.18 -13.89
C HIS A 84 -7.05 -8.58 -15.19
N THR A 85 -7.27 -9.87 -15.43
CA THR A 85 -8.02 -10.35 -16.60
C THR A 85 -9.46 -9.84 -16.57
N PHE A 86 -10.07 -9.82 -15.39
CA PHE A 86 -11.40 -9.26 -15.19
C PHE A 86 -11.44 -7.75 -15.46
N VAL A 87 -10.49 -6.98 -14.93
CA VAL A 87 -10.38 -5.53 -15.21
C VAL A 87 -10.18 -5.29 -16.71
N ALA A 88 -9.29 -6.05 -17.37
CA ALA A 88 -9.07 -5.94 -18.80
C ALA A 88 -10.34 -6.27 -19.60
N ALA A 89 -11.05 -7.35 -19.24
CA ALA A 89 -12.31 -7.74 -19.87
C ALA A 89 -13.39 -6.67 -19.69
N MET A 90 -13.54 -6.12 -18.48
CA MET A 90 -14.48 -5.04 -18.19
C MET A 90 -14.13 -3.75 -18.93
N ALA A 91 -12.84 -3.43 -19.04
CA ALA A 91 -12.36 -2.30 -19.82
C ALA A 91 -12.73 -2.46 -21.30
N LEU A 92 -12.43 -3.62 -21.89
CA LEU A 92 -12.74 -3.91 -23.29
C LEU A 92 -14.25 -3.94 -23.56
N LEU A 93 -15.03 -4.55 -22.68
CA LEU A 93 -16.49 -4.60 -22.80
C LEU A 93 -17.12 -3.21 -22.67
N GLY A 94 -16.70 -2.43 -21.66
CA GLY A 94 -17.16 -1.05 -21.48
C GLY A 94 -16.77 -0.16 -22.66
N SER A 95 -15.55 -0.33 -23.19
CA SER A 95 -15.08 0.34 -24.42
C SER A 95 -15.99 0.04 -25.60
N TRP A 96 -16.31 -1.25 -25.80
CA TRP A 96 -17.12 -1.70 -26.92
C TRP A 96 -18.53 -1.12 -26.84
N ILE A 97 -19.17 -1.19 -25.67
CA ILE A 97 -20.52 -0.66 -25.45
C ILE A 97 -20.54 0.86 -25.66
N ALA A 98 -19.57 1.59 -25.09
CA ALA A 98 -19.48 3.04 -25.26
C ALA A 98 -19.24 3.41 -26.73
N TRP A 99 -18.31 2.71 -27.40
CA TRP A 99 -17.98 2.94 -28.80
C TRP A 99 -19.19 2.71 -29.72
N ASP A 100 -19.92 1.61 -29.54
CA ASP A 100 -21.08 1.28 -30.37
C ASP A 100 -22.26 2.25 -30.13
N SER A 101 -22.54 2.59 -28.86
CA SER A 101 -23.64 3.50 -28.49
C SER A 101 -23.41 4.96 -28.90
N HIS A 102 -22.16 5.38 -29.10
CA HIS A 102 -21.81 6.76 -29.43
C HIS A 102 -21.42 6.94 -30.91
N GLY A 103 -21.95 6.09 -31.80
CA GLY A 103 -21.72 6.24 -33.24
C GLY A 103 -20.26 5.99 -33.64
N LYS A 104 -19.55 5.16 -32.88
CA LYS A 104 -18.15 4.77 -33.10
C LYS A 104 -17.13 5.89 -32.86
N ASP A 105 -17.42 6.80 -31.92
CA ASP A 105 -16.46 7.81 -31.47
C ASP A 105 -15.23 7.20 -30.78
N LEU A 106 -14.05 7.43 -31.37
CA LEU A 106 -12.78 6.93 -30.87
C LEU A 106 -12.35 7.57 -29.54
N THR A 107 -12.87 8.75 -29.18
CA THR A 107 -12.52 9.41 -27.91
C THR A 107 -12.90 8.57 -26.69
N GLN A 108 -13.97 7.77 -26.81
CA GLN A 108 -14.45 6.85 -25.78
C GLN A 108 -13.45 5.73 -25.45
N LEU A 109 -12.50 5.46 -26.37
CA LEU A 109 -11.45 4.46 -26.16
C LEU A 109 -10.27 4.98 -25.34
N PHE A 110 -10.17 6.30 -25.11
CA PHE A 110 -9.02 6.91 -24.43
C PHE A 110 -8.81 6.37 -23.01
N GLY A 111 -9.87 6.29 -22.20
CA GLY A 111 -9.81 5.77 -20.84
C GLY A 111 -9.29 4.33 -20.78
N PRO A 112 -9.95 3.39 -21.47
CA PRO A 112 -9.53 1.99 -21.54
C PRO A 112 -8.11 1.79 -22.09
N VAL A 113 -7.76 2.47 -23.19
CA VAL A 113 -6.41 2.37 -23.79
C VAL A 113 -5.35 2.89 -22.84
N SER A 114 -5.58 4.04 -22.19
CA SER A 114 -4.62 4.60 -21.22
C SER A 114 -4.41 3.67 -20.02
N VAL A 115 -5.47 3.05 -19.49
CA VAL A 115 -5.38 2.08 -18.39
C VAL A 115 -4.60 0.83 -18.81
N LEU A 116 -4.80 0.32 -20.02
CA LEU A 116 -4.03 -0.82 -20.54
C LEU A 116 -2.55 -0.48 -20.73
N LEU A 117 -2.24 0.70 -21.29
CA LEU A 117 -0.87 1.17 -21.48
C LEU A 117 -0.15 1.35 -20.14
N ILE A 118 -0.76 2.04 -19.17
CA ILE A 118 -0.15 2.22 -17.85
C ILE A 118 -0.02 0.88 -17.13
N SER A 119 -1.00 -0.01 -17.28
CA SER A 119 -0.90 -1.38 -16.73
C SER A 119 0.30 -2.13 -17.31
N ALA A 120 0.52 -2.06 -18.62
CA ALA A 120 1.68 -2.69 -19.27
C ALA A 120 2.99 -2.13 -18.72
N VAL A 121 3.09 -0.80 -18.54
CA VAL A 121 4.26 -0.14 -17.93
C VAL A 121 4.47 -0.61 -16.49
N VAL A 122 3.43 -0.61 -15.65
CA VAL A 122 3.51 -1.08 -14.26
C VAL A 122 3.95 -2.54 -14.19
N TRP A 123 3.43 -3.39 -15.08
CA TRP A 123 3.80 -4.79 -15.15
C TRP A 123 5.25 -5.00 -15.59
N GLY A 124 5.70 -4.25 -16.60
CA GLY A 124 7.08 -4.27 -17.09
C GLY A 124 8.08 -3.79 -16.03
N CYS A 125 7.82 -2.62 -15.43
CA CYS A 125 8.67 -2.05 -14.38
C CYS A 125 8.72 -2.93 -13.12
N SER A 126 7.58 -3.51 -12.71
CA SER A 126 7.53 -4.40 -11.54
C SER A 126 8.09 -5.80 -11.81
N ALA A 127 8.34 -6.20 -13.07
CA ALA A 127 8.79 -7.55 -13.40
C ALA A 127 10.15 -7.91 -12.77
N ARG A 128 11.05 -6.92 -12.69
CA ARG A 128 12.40 -7.05 -12.11
C ARG A 128 12.44 -6.91 -10.58
N SER A 129 11.31 -6.60 -9.95
CA SER A 129 11.25 -6.44 -8.50
C SER A 129 11.06 -7.80 -7.80
N PRO A 130 11.57 -7.95 -6.55
CA PRO A 130 11.27 -9.11 -5.70
C PRO A 130 9.78 -9.42 -5.65
N LEU A 131 9.42 -10.70 -5.53
CA LEU A 131 8.04 -11.19 -5.63
C LEU A 131 7.06 -10.38 -4.76
N ILE A 132 7.42 -10.12 -3.51
CA ILE A 132 6.61 -9.40 -2.53
C ILE A 132 6.35 -7.95 -2.98
N LYS A 133 7.40 -7.23 -3.42
CA LYS A 133 7.28 -5.86 -3.94
C LYS A 133 6.42 -5.84 -5.20
N ARG A 134 6.60 -6.82 -6.08
CA ARG A 134 5.84 -6.97 -7.32
C ARG A 134 4.36 -7.24 -7.05
N GLN A 135 4.05 -8.10 -6.07
CA GLN A 135 2.67 -8.37 -5.66
C GLN A 135 2.00 -7.13 -5.09
N PHE A 136 2.70 -6.39 -4.21
CA PHE A 136 2.20 -5.14 -3.64
C PHE A 136 1.91 -4.09 -4.72
N VAL A 137 2.87 -3.81 -5.61
CA VAL A 137 2.69 -2.80 -6.67
C VAL A 137 1.53 -3.16 -7.59
N ARG A 138 1.42 -4.44 -7.99
CA ARG A 138 0.35 -4.90 -8.89
C ARG A 138 -1.02 -4.87 -8.22
N SER A 139 -1.14 -5.27 -6.95
CA SER A 139 -2.42 -5.23 -6.24
C SER A 139 -2.89 -3.79 -6.01
N SER A 140 -2.00 -2.88 -5.60
CA SER A 140 -2.31 -1.45 -5.48
C SER A 140 -2.74 -0.85 -6.82
N TRP A 141 -2.01 -1.15 -7.90
CA TRP A 141 -2.34 -0.67 -9.23
C TRP A 141 -3.71 -1.15 -9.73
N THR A 142 -4.09 -2.40 -9.45
CA THR A 142 -5.36 -2.95 -9.95
C THR A 142 -6.57 -2.14 -9.50
N VAL A 143 -6.56 -1.73 -8.22
CA VAL A 143 -7.63 -0.91 -7.65
C VAL A 143 -7.62 0.47 -8.30
N SER A 144 -6.44 1.09 -8.46
CA SER A 144 -6.31 2.39 -9.11
C SER A 144 -6.67 2.35 -10.60
N ALA A 145 -6.39 1.26 -11.31
CA ALA A 145 -6.71 1.08 -12.73
C ALA A 145 -8.23 1.14 -12.98
N LEU A 146 -9.01 0.43 -12.16
CA LEU A 146 -10.48 0.49 -12.21
C LEU A 146 -10.99 1.91 -11.93
N GLN A 147 -10.40 2.57 -10.93
CA GLN A 147 -10.77 3.93 -10.57
C GLN A 147 -10.47 4.91 -11.71
N ILE A 148 -9.27 4.89 -12.30
CA ILE A 148 -8.89 5.71 -13.45
C ILE A 148 -9.83 5.46 -14.62
N MET A 149 -10.13 4.19 -14.92
CA MET A 149 -11.03 3.82 -16.00
C MET A 149 -12.41 4.48 -15.83
N LEU A 150 -13.03 4.32 -14.66
CA LEU A 150 -14.35 4.89 -14.37
C LEU A 150 -14.32 6.41 -14.42
N TRP A 151 -13.32 7.03 -13.79
CA TRP A 151 -13.19 8.49 -13.76
C TRP A 151 -12.96 9.09 -15.15
N SER A 152 -12.13 8.45 -15.98
CA SER A 152 -11.88 8.89 -17.35
C SER A 152 -13.14 8.82 -18.21
N GLY A 153 -13.96 7.76 -18.06
CA GLY A 153 -15.25 7.66 -18.72
C GLY A 153 -16.20 8.80 -18.35
N TRP A 154 -16.35 9.09 -17.05
CA TRP A 154 -17.17 10.22 -16.60
C TRP A 154 -16.63 11.56 -17.11
N THR A 155 -15.32 11.76 -17.09
CA THR A 155 -14.71 13.00 -17.58
C THR A 155 -14.98 13.20 -19.07
N ILE A 156 -14.86 12.15 -19.89
CA ILE A 156 -15.15 12.22 -21.33
C ILE A 156 -16.63 12.48 -21.57
N SER A 157 -17.55 11.82 -20.85
CA SER A 157 -18.99 12.09 -20.93
C SER A 157 -19.30 13.57 -20.63
N LEU A 158 -18.71 14.12 -19.57
CA LEU A 158 -18.88 15.54 -19.21
C LEU A 158 -18.37 16.47 -20.33
N LEU A 159 -17.17 16.21 -20.84
CA LEU A 159 -16.56 17.01 -21.91
C LEU A 159 -17.31 16.89 -23.24
N SER A 160 -17.99 15.76 -23.47
CA SER A 160 -18.85 15.52 -24.64
C SER A 160 -20.22 16.18 -24.50
N GLY A 161 -20.46 16.97 -23.44
CA GLY A 161 -21.72 17.68 -23.20
C GLY A 161 -22.84 16.81 -22.62
N GLN A 162 -22.54 15.58 -22.17
CA GLN A 162 -23.54 14.73 -21.54
C GLN A 162 -23.82 15.19 -20.11
N SER A 163 -25.09 15.33 -19.76
CA SER A 163 -25.48 15.61 -18.38
C SER A 163 -25.32 14.36 -17.52
N LEU A 164 -24.30 14.36 -16.66
CA LEU A 164 -24.06 13.31 -15.67
C LEU A 164 -24.94 13.49 -14.42
N GLY A 165 -25.68 14.60 -14.32
CA GLY A 165 -26.34 15.03 -13.10
C GLY A 165 -25.38 15.60 -12.05
N ALA A 166 -25.91 16.40 -11.12
CA ALA A 166 -25.10 17.10 -10.11
C ALA A 166 -24.30 16.13 -9.21
N PHE A 167 -24.88 14.97 -8.90
CA PHE A 167 -24.23 13.93 -8.07
C PHE A 167 -22.93 13.43 -8.71
N MET A 168 -22.96 13.00 -9.97
CA MET A 168 -21.77 12.47 -10.66
C MET A 168 -20.74 13.56 -10.98
N GLY A 169 -21.18 14.79 -11.26
CA GLY A 169 -20.29 15.93 -11.44
C GLY A 169 -19.41 16.20 -10.20
N TYR A 170 -19.97 16.07 -8.99
CA TYR A 170 -19.20 16.15 -7.74
C TYR A 170 -18.13 15.06 -7.64
N TYR A 171 -18.45 13.81 -8.02
CA TYR A 171 -17.46 12.73 -8.02
C TYR A 171 -16.33 13.00 -9.00
N VAL A 172 -16.61 13.50 -10.21
CA VAL A 172 -15.54 13.85 -11.18
C VAL A 172 -14.51 14.81 -10.57
N ALA A 173 -14.96 15.77 -9.73
CA ALA A 173 -14.08 16.72 -9.04
C ALA A 173 -13.37 16.12 -7.80
N LEU A 174 -14.06 15.31 -6.99
CA LEU A 174 -13.51 14.74 -5.75
C LEU A 174 -12.52 13.59 -6.02
N PHE A 175 -12.77 12.81 -7.06
CA PHE A 175 -12.09 11.55 -7.31
C PHE A 175 -10.57 11.68 -7.53
N PRO A 176 -10.06 12.71 -8.24
CA PRO A 176 -8.62 12.95 -8.33
C PRO A 176 -7.95 13.14 -6.96
N ALA A 177 -8.62 13.80 -6.00
CA ALA A 177 -8.07 13.98 -4.65
C ALA A 177 -8.00 12.64 -3.89
N LEU A 178 -9.03 11.79 -4.02
CA LEU A 178 -9.02 10.43 -3.45
C LEU A 178 -7.92 9.57 -4.07
N MET A 179 -7.72 9.68 -5.38
CA MET A 179 -6.64 8.99 -6.09
C MET A 179 -5.26 9.43 -5.61
N LEU A 180 -5.03 10.75 -5.47
CA LEU A 180 -3.77 11.28 -4.94
C LEU A 180 -3.51 10.78 -3.51
N TYR A 181 -4.54 10.74 -2.66
CA TYR A 181 -4.44 10.18 -1.32
C TYR A 181 -4.10 8.68 -1.36
N GLN A 182 -4.74 7.90 -2.25
CA GLN A 182 -4.44 6.48 -2.43
C GLN A 182 -3.00 6.26 -2.91
N PHE A 183 -2.52 7.06 -3.87
CA PHE A 183 -1.14 6.98 -4.35
C PHE A 183 -0.13 7.37 -3.26
N TRP A 184 -0.47 8.37 -2.45
CA TRP A 184 0.34 8.74 -1.30
C TRP A 184 0.44 7.61 -0.29
N ASP A 185 -0.69 7.00 0.10
CA ASP A 185 -0.70 5.86 1.02
C ASP A 185 0.04 4.65 0.44
N ALA A 186 -0.17 4.32 -0.83
CA ALA A 186 0.55 3.26 -1.53
C ALA A 186 2.06 3.50 -1.54
N ARG A 187 2.50 4.76 -1.74
CA ARG A 187 3.91 5.15 -1.67
C ARG A 187 4.46 4.97 -0.26
N GLN A 188 3.76 5.42 0.78
CA GLN A 188 4.20 5.26 2.17
C GLN A 188 4.32 3.77 2.53
N ASN A 189 3.33 2.97 2.16
CA ASN A 189 3.36 1.53 2.36
C ASN A 189 4.47 0.85 1.54
N TYR A 190 4.77 1.31 0.34
CA TYR A 190 5.93 0.82 -0.43
C TYR A 190 7.26 1.11 0.30
N LEU A 191 7.44 2.33 0.81
CA LEU A 191 8.66 2.70 1.55
C LEU A 191 8.82 1.90 2.84
N ARG A 192 7.72 1.65 3.56
CA ARG A 192 7.71 0.78 4.75
C ARG A 192 8.08 -0.66 4.39
N LEU A 193 7.53 -1.18 3.30
CA LEU A 193 7.85 -2.52 2.80
C LEU A 193 9.33 -2.61 2.40
N ASP A 194 9.84 -1.62 1.66
CA ASP A 194 11.24 -1.56 1.28
C ASP A 194 12.18 -1.54 2.49
N ARG A 195 11.90 -0.68 3.47
CA ARG A 195 12.67 -0.63 4.73
C ARG A 195 12.66 -1.97 5.46
N THR A 196 11.52 -2.63 5.51
CA THR A 196 11.38 -3.94 6.17
C THR A 196 12.17 -5.02 5.43
N LEU A 197 12.07 -5.08 4.10
CA LEU A 197 12.75 -6.09 3.28
C LEU A 197 14.28 -5.92 3.28
N ARG A 198 14.80 -4.69 3.42
CA ARG A 198 16.25 -4.46 3.58
C ARG A 198 16.81 -5.09 4.85
N LEU A 199 15.99 -5.25 5.89
CA LEU A 199 16.40 -5.87 7.16
C LEU A 199 16.17 -7.38 7.19
N VAL A 200 15.08 -7.84 6.58
CA VAL A 200 14.76 -9.27 6.51
C VAL A 200 15.66 -10.00 5.51
N GLY A 201 16.18 -9.29 4.51
CA GLY A 201 16.78 -9.89 3.33
C GLY A 201 15.69 -10.31 2.36
N THR A 202 15.91 -10.09 1.07
CA THR A 202 14.99 -10.58 0.03
C THR A 202 15.41 -11.99 -0.36
N PRO A 203 14.59 -13.03 -0.13
CA PRO A 203 14.75 -14.26 -0.88
C PRO A 203 14.57 -13.92 -2.37
N ASN A 204 15.56 -14.30 -3.18
CA ASN A 204 15.55 -14.11 -4.63
C ASN A 204 14.44 -14.95 -5.28
#